data_AF-A0A3M1BK09-F1
#
_entry.id   AF-A0A3M1BK09-F1
#
_cell.length_a   1.000
_cell.length_b   1.000
_cell.length_c   1.000
_cell.angle_alpha   90.00
_cell.angle_beta   90.00
_cell.angle_gamma   90.00
#
_symmetry.space_group_name_H-M   'P 1'
#
loop_
_entity.id
_entity.type
_entity.pdbx_description
1 polymer ?
#
loop_
_entity_poly.entity_id
_entity_poly.type
_entity_poly.pdbx_seq_one_letter_code
_entity_poly.pdbx_strand_id
1 'polypeptide(L)'
;MWKPIRLFSLLLLLAIAFAQQISKEFDVSVELTGKVFEEKPRLMPPEKLPMPIARELDLTPTLLETPRVMEFAQVKPVERASSISCGEPKDALSYRLGVDYYLKGRSSQAEEELGKVIVIPNSPFKPMAEYVLGIIA
;
A
#
# COMPACT_ATOMS: atom_id res chain seq x y z
N MET A 1 -45.87 -25.07 -69.66
CA MET A 1 -45.07 -24.13 -68.84
C MET A 1 -45.39 -24.38 -67.37
N TRP A 2 -44.52 -25.05 -66.62
CA TRP A 2 -44.73 -25.27 -65.19
C TRP A 2 -44.43 -23.98 -64.44
N LYS A 3 -45.40 -23.49 -63.66
CA LYS A 3 -45.25 -22.24 -62.90
C LYS A 3 -44.07 -22.39 -61.93
N PRO A 4 -43.17 -21.40 -61.83
CA PRO A 4 -41.95 -21.49 -60.99
C PRO A 4 -42.26 -21.78 -59.52
N ILE A 5 -43.46 -21.40 -59.06
CA ILE A 5 -43.98 -21.65 -57.72
C ILE A 5 -44.07 -23.15 -57.40
N ARG A 6 -44.44 -24.00 -58.36
CA ARG A 6 -44.55 -25.45 -58.15
C ARG A 6 -43.19 -26.14 -58.07
N LEU A 7 -42.20 -25.61 -58.79
CA LEU A 7 -40.81 -26.07 -58.69
C LEU A 7 -40.23 -25.73 -57.32
N PHE A 8 -40.46 -24.50 -56.85
CA PHE A 8 -39.98 -24.07 -55.55
C PHE A 8 -40.60 -24.87 -54.40
N SER A 9 -41.90 -25.15 -54.44
CA SER A 9 -42.55 -25.97 -53.40
C SER A 9 -42.02 -27.40 -53.37
N LEU A 10 -41.69 -27.99 -54.52
CA LEU A 10 -41.16 -29.35 -54.61
C LEU A 10 -39.72 -29.43 -54.10
N LEU A 11 -38.92 -28.41 -54.41
CA LEU A 11 -37.54 -28.29 -53.94
C LEU A 11 -37.50 -28.06 -52.41
N LEU A 12 -38.45 -27.28 -51.88
CA LEU A 12 -38.60 -27.03 -50.46
C LEU A 12 -39.05 -28.28 -49.68
N LEU A 13 -39.96 -29.09 -50.25
CA LEU A 13 -40.35 -30.40 -49.70
C LEU A 13 -39.18 -31.38 -49.69
N LEU A 14 -38.37 -31.41 -50.76
CA LEU A 14 -37.18 -32.26 -50.83
C LEU A 14 -36.15 -31.86 -49.76
N ALA A 15 -35.93 -30.56 -49.56
CA ALA A 15 -35.00 -30.05 -48.55
C ALA A 15 -35.41 -30.42 -47.11
N ILE A 16 -36.70 -30.39 -46.80
CA ILE A 16 -37.21 -30.79 -45.48
C ILE A 16 -37.02 -32.30 -45.24
N ALA A 17 -37.25 -33.13 -46.27
CA ALA A 17 -37.03 -34.57 -46.17
C ALA A 17 -35.55 -34.92 -45.92
N PHE A 18 -34.61 -34.20 -46.56
CA PHE A 18 -33.18 -34.36 -46.31
C PHE A 18 -32.76 -33.84 -44.92
N ALA A 19 -33.41 -32.77 -44.41
CA ALA A 19 -33.11 -32.23 -43.08
C ALA A 19 -33.46 -33.22 -41.95
N GLN A 20 -34.51 -34.03 -42.10
CA GLN A 20 -34.89 -35.05 -41.12
C GLN A 20 -33.87 -36.20 -41.01
N GLN A 21 -33.01 -36.37 -42.01
CA GLN A 21 -32.05 -37.48 -42.06
C GLN A 21 -30.70 -37.15 -41.39
N ILE A 22 -30.47 -35.87 -41.06
CA ILE A 22 -29.22 -35.37 -40.48
C ILE A 22 -29.20 -35.44 -38.94
N SER A 23 -30.34 -35.61 -38.28
CA SER A 23 -30.40 -35.79 -36.82
C SER A 23 -30.06 -37.22 -36.39
N LYS A 24 -28.96 -37.78 -36.92
CA LYS A 24 -28.34 -38.96 -36.32
C LYS A 24 -27.55 -38.50 -35.11
N GLU A 25 -28.20 -38.58 -33.96
CA GLU A 25 -27.55 -38.47 -32.67
C GLU A 25 -26.51 -39.60 -32.55
N PHE A 26 -25.24 -39.22 -32.45
CA PHE A 26 -24.15 -40.17 -32.26
C PHE A 26 -23.96 -40.40 -30.76
N ASP A 27 -24.53 -41.48 -30.24
CA ASP A 27 -24.20 -41.97 -28.91
C ASP A 27 -22.84 -42.66 -28.96
N VAL A 28 -21.79 -41.91 -28.62
CA VAL A 28 -20.44 -42.45 -28.47
C VAL A 28 -20.36 -43.12 -27.10
N SER A 29 -20.43 -44.46 -27.06
CA SER A 29 -20.21 -45.25 -25.86
C SER A 29 -18.73 -45.21 -25.49
N VAL A 30 -18.37 -44.36 -24.52
CA VAL A 30 -16.99 -44.27 -24.03
C VAL A 30 -16.81 -45.25 -22.88
N GLU A 31 -16.04 -46.32 -23.09
CA GLU A 31 -15.58 -47.18 -22.01
C GLU A 31 -14.37 -46.54 -21.30
N LEU A 32 -14.49 -46.30 -19.99
CA LEU A 32 -13.41 -45.78 -19.15
C LEU A 32 -12.32 -46.85 -18.99
N THR A 33 -11.32 -46.82 -19.87
CA THR A 33 -10.20 -47.79 -19.88
C THR A 33 -9.19 -47.60 -18.75
N GLY A 34 -9.31 -46.54 -17.95
CA GLY A 34 -8.55 -46.38 -16.71
C GLY A 34 -8.44 -44.94 -16.22
N LYS A 35 -8.28 -44.77 -14.92
CA LYS A 35 -7.84 -43.49 -14.33
C LYS A 35 -6.33 -43.52 -14.18
N VAL A 36 -5.62 -42.73 -14.98
CA VAL A 36 -4.20 -42.46 -14.76
C VAL A 36 -4.11 -41.48 -13.60
N PHE A 37 -3.64 -41.95 -12.45
CA PHE A 37 -3.38 -41.10 -11.30
C PHE A 37 -1.94 -40.58 -11.44
N GLU A 38 -1.79 -39.37 -11.96
CA GLU A 38 -0.50 -38.68 -11.94
C GLU A 38 -0.21 -38.24 -10.50
N GLU A 39 0.72 -38.93 -9.84
CA GLU A 39 1.22 -38.48 -8.55
C GLU A 39 1.91 -37.13 -8.73
N LYS A 40 1.46 -36.14 -7.98
CA LYS A 40 2.08 -34.82 -7.97
C LYS A 40 3.57 -34.97 -7.66
N PRO A 41 4.48 -34.41 -8.48
CA PRO A 41 5.91 -34.50 -8.23
C PRO A 41 6.22 -33.96 -6.84
N ARG A 42 7.02 -34.71 -6.09
CA ARG A 42 7.42 -34.33 -4.73
C ARG A 42 8.21 -33.03 -4.82
N LEU A 43 7.69 -31.98 -4.18
CA LEU A 43 8.37 -30.70 -4.06
C LEU A 43 9.58 -30.92 -3.15
N MET A 44 10.74 -31.21 -3.75
CA MET A 44 12.00 -31.19 -3.03
C MET A 44 12.47 -29.75 -2.90
N PRO A 45 12.92 -29.32 -1.71
CA PRO A 45 13.54 -28.03 -1.57
C PRO A 45 14.79 -27.98 -2.46
N PRO A 46 15.12 -26.80 -3.03
CA PRO A 46 16.36 -26.62 -3.77
C PRO A 46 17.55 -26.95 -2.87
N GLU A 47 18.54 -27.65 -3.42
CA GLU A 47 19.73 -28.12 -2.68
C GLU A 47 20.53 -26.95 -2.08
N LYS A 48 20.48 -25.78 -2.71
CA LYS A 48 21.10 -24.55 -2.22
C LYS A 48 20.16 -23.38 -2.45
N LEU A 49 20.00 -22.55 -1.42
CA LEU A 49 19.36 -21.25 -1.55
C LEU A 49 20.33 -20.33 -2.30
N PRO A 50 19.91 -19.67 -3.39
CA PRO A 50 20.72 -18.66 -4.03
C PRO A 50 20.91 -17.51 -3.05
N MET A 51 22.08 -17.47 -2.41
CA MET A 51 22.45 -16.36 -1.54
C MET A 51 22.74 -15.16 -2.44
N PRO A 52 22.06 -14.02 -2.25
CA PRO A 52 22.43 -12.81 -2.95
C PRO A 52 23.87 -12.47 -2.59
N ILE A 53 24.63 -12.04 -3.61
CA ILE A 53 26.00 -11.56 -3.42
C ILE A 53 25.94 -10.40 -2.42
N ALA A 54 26.68 -10.53 -1.32
CA ALA A 54 26.81 -9.46 -0.34
C ALA A 54 27.41 -8.22 -1.05
N ARG A 55 26.56 -7.25 -1.34
CA ARG A 55 26.99 -5.93 -1.81
C ARG A 55 27.08 -5.03 -0.60
N GLU A 56 28.17 -4.29 -0.53
CA GLU A 56 28.28 -3.18 0.41
C GLU A 56 27.20 -2.15 0.05
N LEU A 57 26.27 -1.95 0.98
CA LEU A 57 25.25 -0.92 0.86
C LEU A 57 25.89 0.39 1.31
N ASP A 58 26.11 1.30 0.37
CA ASP A 58 26.49 2.66 0.70
C ASP A 58 25.27 3.40 1.26
N LEU A 59 25.23 3.53 2.59
CA LEU A 59 24.19 4.23 3.33
C LEU A 59 24.53 5.71 3.57
N THR A 60 25.70 6.20 3.11
CA THR A 60 26.10 7.60 3.32
C THR A 60 25.06 8.62 2.87
N PRO A 61 24.37 8.50 1.71
CA PRO A 61 23.34 9.47 1.34
C PRO A 61 22.12 9.39 2.27
N THR A 62 21.70 8.17 2.64
CA THR A 62 20.49 7.95 3.45
C THR A 62 20.68 8.34 4.92
N LEU A 63 21.91 8.24 5.44
CA LEU A 63 22.22 8.61 6.83
C LEU A 63 22.28 10.13 7.05
N LEU A 64 22.60 10.88 6.00
CA LEU A 64 22.66 12.35 6.04
C LEU A 64 21.33 13.00 5.61
N GLU A 65 20.39 12.21 5.09
CA GLU A 65 19.03 12.65 4.83
C GLU A 65 18.26 12.84 6.14
N THR A 66 17.62 13.99 6.29
CA THR A 66 16.67 14.21 7.38
C THR A 66 15.54 13.19 7.32
N PRO A 67 15.07 12.66 8.46
CA PRO A 67 14.04 11.62 8.49
C PRO A 67 12.75 12.08 7.80
N ARG A 68 12.22 11.23 6.90
CA ARG A 68 10.98 11.52 6.15
C ARG A 68 9.74 11.59 7.02
N VAL A 69 9.78 10.93 8.18
CA VAL A 69 8.68 10.89 9.15
C VAL A 69 9.29 11.20 10.50
N MET A 70 8.87 12.32 11.09
CA MET A 70 9.16 12.65 12.48
C MET A 70 7.94 12.26 13.31
N GLU A 71 8.16 11.36 14.26
CA GLU A 71 7.17 11.08 15.30
C GLU A 71 7.20 12.23 16.29
N PHE A 72 6.50 13.31 15.95
CA PHE A 72 6.15 14.31 16.94
C PHE A 72 5.09 13.69 17.87
N ALA A 73 5.28 13.82 19.18
CA ALA A 73 4.16 13.75 20.08
C ALA A 73 3.09 14.71 19.53
N GLN A 74 1.84 14.27 19.38
CA GLN A 74 0.76 15.11 18.86
C GLN A 74 0.53 16.28 19.81
N VAL A 75 1.28 17.34 19.59
CA VAL A 75 1.13 18.59 20.30
C VAL A 75 0.02 19.34 19.60
N LYS A 76 -1.11 19.55 20.30
CA LYS A 76 -2.14 20.46 19.80
C LYS A 76 -1.49 21.83 19.58
N PRO A 77 -1.64 22.46 18.41
CA PRO A 77 -1.13 23.81 18.19
C PRO A 77 -1.74 24.76 19.23
N VAL A 78 -0.97 25.75 19.67
CA VAL A 78 -1.47 26.75 20.64
C VAL A 78 -2.40 27.70 19.87
N GLU A 79 -3.71 27.55 20.07
CA GLU A 79 -4.69 28.49 19.54
C GLU A 79 -4.54 29.83 20.26
N ARG A 80 -4.31 30.92 19.50
CA ARG A 80 -4.16 32.29 20.04
C ARG A 80 -5.36 32.77 20.87
N ALA A 81 -6.50 32.08 20.79
CA ALA A 81 -7.74 32.38 21.51
C ALA A 81 -7.93 31.55 22.79
N SER A 82 -7.11 30.53 23.02
CA SER A 82 -7.17 29.78 24.27
C SER A 82 -6.53 30.62 25.38
N SER A 83 -7.37 31.09 26.30
CA SER A 83 -6.95 31.68 27.56
C SER A 83 -5.88 30.79 28.17
N ILE A 84 -4.66 31.31 28.35
CA ILE A 84 -3.58 30.68 29.08
C ILE A 84 -4.18 30.17 30.38
N SER A 85 -4.41 28.86 30.47
CA SER A 85 -5.04 28.27 31.63
C SER A 85 -4.11 28.53 32.81
N CYS A 86 -4.60 29.21 33.85
CA CYS A 86 -3.84 29.45 35.07
C CYS A 86 -3.49 28.10 35.71
N GLY A 87 -2.36 27.53 35.32
CA GLY A 87 -1.94 26.18 35.72
C GLY A 87 -1.21 25.37 34.65
N GLU A 88 -1.16 25.82 33.38
CA GLU A 88 -0.35 25.12 32.37
C GLU A 88 1.14 25.36 32.65
N PRO A 89 1.95 24.30 32.78
CA PRO A 89 3.33 24.45 33.20
C PRO A 89 4.15 25.07 32.05
N LYS A 90 5.05 26.01 32.41
CA LYS A 90 5.76 26.87 31.45
C LYS A 90 6.63 26.09 30.46
N ASP A 91 7.12 24.94 30.88
CA ASP A 91 7.89 23.99 30.07
C ASP A 91 7.08 23.42 28.90
N ALA A 92 5.84 22.99 29.17
CA ALA A 92 4.93 22.50 28.15
C ALA A 92 4.63 23.58 27.12
N LEU A 93 4.27 24.79 27.57
CA LEU A 93 3.94 25.89 26.65
C LEU A 93 5.11 26.24 25.73
N SER A 94 6.32 26.42 26.28
CA SER A 94 7.51 26.73 25.51
C SER A 94 7.86 25.62 24.51
N TYR A 95 7.71 24.35 24.90
CA TYR A 95 7.89 23.23 23.98
C TYR A 95 6.88 23.27 22.82
N ARG A 96 5.58 23.48 23.13
CA ARG A 96 4.52 23.53 22.10
C ARG A 96 4.74 24.67 21.12
N LEU A 97 5.10 25.86 21.60
CA LEU A 97 5.41 27.01 20.76
C LEU A 97 6.66 26.78 19.90
N GLY A 98 7.71 26.20 20.48
CA GLY A 98 8.92 25.87 19.77
C GLY A 98 8.69 24.91 18.60
N VAL A 99 7.93 23.84 18.83
CA VAL A 99 7.53 22.89 17.77
C VAL A 99 6.65 23.56 16.71
N ASP A 100 5.68 24.39 17.10
CA ASP A 100 4.83 25.13 16.16
C ASP A 100 5.63 26.10 15.28
N TYR A 101 6.62 26.80 15.84
CA TYR A 101 7.53 27.65 15.07
C TYR A 101 8.41 26.84 14.11
N TYR A 102 8.92 25.69 14.55
CA TYR A 102 9.70 24.80 13.70
C TYR A 102 8.89 24.32 12.49
N LEU A 103 7.66 23.83 12.72
CA LEU A 103 6.76 23.37 11.66
C LEU A 103 6.37 24.50 10.68
N LYS A 104 6.39 25.75 11.14
CA LYS A 104 6.15 26.95 10.30
C LYS A 104 7.42 27.44 9.56
N GLY A 105 8.53 26.72 9.67
CA GLY A 105 9.82 27.09 9.05
C GLY A 105 10.52 28.26 9.74
N ARG A 106 10.14 28.61 10.97
CA ARG A 106 10.69 29.74 11.72
C ARG A 106 11.74 29.25 12.72
N SER A 107 12.89 28.80 12.21
CA SER A 107 13.93 28.13 12.98
C SER A 107 14.46 28.96 14.16
N SER A 108 14.69 30.27 13.97
CA SER A 108 15.19 31.14 15.05
C SER A 108 14.23 31.27 16.23
N GLN A 109 12.92 31.37 15.95
CA GLN A 109 11.89 31.44 16.99
C GLN A 109 11.70 30.08 17.68
N ALA A 110 11.87 28.99 16.93
CA ALA A 110 11.84 27.65 17.48
C ALA A 110 13.00 27.41 18.45
N GLU A 111 14.23 27.81 18.08
CA GLU A 111 15.41 27.70 18.95
C GLU A 111 15.22 28.45 20.27
N GLU A 112 14.71 29.67 20.21
CA GLU A 112 14.50 30.50 21.40
C GLU A 112 13.50 29.84 22.37
N GLU A 113 12.36 29.36 21.88
CA GLU A 113 11.33 28.74 22.73
C GLU A 113 11.75 27.36 23.24
N LEU A 114 12.40 26.54 22.42
CA LEU A 114 12.90 25.22 22.83
C LEU A 114 14.06 25.36 23.84
N GLY A 115 14.90 26.39 23.68
CA GLY A 115 15.97 26.70 24.64
C GLY A 115 15.45 26.99 26.05
N LYS A 116 14.28 27.64 26.17
CA LYS A 116 13.63 27.88 27.48
C LYS A 116 13.27 26.59 28.20
N VAL A 117 12.96 25.50 27.46
CA VAL A 117 12.62 24.20 28.04
C VAL A 117 13.84 23.51 28.64
N ILE A 118 15.01 23.61 27.98
CA ILE A 118 16.25 22.96 28.43
C ILE A 118 16.75 23.52 29.76
N VAL A 119 16.55 24.81 29.98
CA VAL A 119 16.99 25.53 31.20
C VAL A 119 16.15 25.12 32.42
N ILE A 120 14.94 24.59 32.23
CA ILE A 120 14.06 24.16 33.33
C ILE A 120 14.55 22.82 33.91
N PRO A 121 14.95 22.78 35.19
CA PRO A 121 15.39 21.53 35.82
C PRO A 121 14.26 20.50 35.86
N ASN A 122 14.57 19.24 35.56
CA ASN A 122 13.63 18.11 35.60
C ASN A 122 12.36 18.27 34.74
N SER A 123 12.41 19.10 33.69
CA SER A 123 11.31 19.19 32.73
C SER A 123 11.11 17.85 32.01
N PRO A 124 9.90 17.28 31.97
CA PRO A 124 9.59 16.08 31.20
C PRO A 124 9.74 16.30 29.68
N PHE A 125 9.70 17.55 29.22
CA PHE A 125 9.84 17.92 27.81
C PHE A 125 11.28 18.16 27.37
N LYS A 126 12.24 18.14 28.31
CA LYS A 126 13.66 18.42 28.01
C LYS A 126 14.25 17.49 26.93
N PRO A 127 14.10 16.15 27.00
CA PRO A 127 14.65 15.27 25.96
C PRO A 127 14.04 15.52 24.58
N MET A 128 12.76 15.88 24.54
CA MET A 128 12.03 16.18 23.30
C MET A 128 12.48 17.52 22.72
N ALA A 129 12.73 18.52 23.56
CA ALA A 129 13.24 19.81 23.13
C ALA A 129 14.68 19.70 22.59
N GLU A 130 15.54 18.92 23.26
CA GLU A 130 16.90 18.62 22.81
C GLU A 130 16.90 17.90 21.44
N TYR A 131 15.99 16.95 21.24
CA TYR A 131 15.83 16.28 19.94
C TYR A 131 15.48 17.28 18.82
N VAL A 132 14.49 18.14 19.02
CA VAL A 132 14.07 19.11 18.00
C VAL A 132 15.17 20.14 17.72
N LEU A 133 15.86 20.60 18.76
CA LEU A 133 17.01 21.50 18.60
C LEU A 133 18.16 20.85 17.82
N GLY A 134 18.42 19.57 18.05
CA GLY A 134 19.41 18.81 17.29
C GLY A 134 19.08 18.64 15.80
N ILE A 135 17.81 18.82 15.41
CA ILE A 135 17.37 18.79 14.00
C ILE A 135 17.46 20.18 13.36
N ILE A 136 17.28 21.25 14.15
CA ILE A 136 17.35 22.62 13.64
C ILE A 136 18.81 23.01 13.30
N ALA A 137 19.77 22.47 14.05
CA ALA A 137 21.21 22.76 13.96
C ALA A 137 21.87 22.29 12.65
#